data_AF-A0AAV5TJ49-F1
#
_entry.id   AF-A0AAV5TJ49-F1
#
_cell.length_a   1.000
_cell.length_b   1.000
_cell.length_c   1.000
_cell.angle_alpha   90.00
_cell.angle_beta   90.00
_cell.angle_gamma   90.00
#
_symmetry.space_group_name_H-M   'P 1'
#
loop_
_entity.id
_entity.type
_entity.pdbx_description
1 polymer ?
#
loop_
_entity_poly.entity_id
_entity_poly.type
_entity_poly.pdbx_seq_one_letter_code
_entity_poly.pdbx_strand_id
1 'polypeptide(L)'
;FLTPGSRYLLKPRTRVAGFIVVLILNPLYVTICLDISFRPAGTVHEYQKSLSSEWSQDLIDRADCVDSHRILAFAGSSAVLLPGVLLFIFAISAHTLAQLQKSSAISDKMREFHRTMTKVLMFQAAVPQIFIVIPLTGCFGTFLLRINGMLILPLCLTIISAHSFLHSLALLSTTPIYRHTIMRFFGRCILKMVCTSEASFLIRNSEISSRVSQR
;
A
#
# COMPACT_ATOMS: atom_id res chain seq x y z
N PHE A 1 0.07 -16.09 -13.29
CA PHE A 1 -0.14 -17.54 -13.13
C PHE A 1 0.66 -18.24 -14.21
N LEU A 2 1.62 -19.10 -13.84
CA LEU A 2 2.44 -19.89 -14.76
C LEU A 2 1.62 -21.07 -15.30
N THR A 3 1.81 -21.42 -16.57
CA THR A 3 1.15 -22.56 -17.21
C THR A 3 1.50 -23.87 -16.49
N PRO A 4 0.53 -24.78 -16.29
CA PRO A 4 0.79 -26.10 -15.73
C PRO A 4 1.80 -26.83 -16.64
N GLY A 5 2.95 -27.21 -16.08
CA GLY A 5 4.07 -27.83 -16.81
C GLY A 5 5.32 -26.95 -16.99
N SER A 6 5.28 -25.68 -16.57
CA SER A 6 6.48 -24.82 -16.61
C SER A 6 7.60 -25.36 -15.71
N ARG A 7 8.82 -25.52 -16.24
CA ARG A 7 10.01 -25.93 -15.46
C ARG A 7 10.35 -24.97 -14.31
N TYR A 8 9.83 -23.74 -14.34
CA TYR A 8 10.03 -22.74 -13.29
C TYR A 8 9.00 -22.82 -12.16
N LEU A 9 8.14 -23.84 -12.15
CA LEU A 9 7.17 -24.05 -11.08
C LEU A 9 7.89 -24.58 -9.83
N LEU A 10 8.31 -23.67 -8.95
CA LEU A 10 8.88 -24.01 -7.64
C LEU A 10 7.99 -25.03 -6.91
N LYS A 11 8.62 -26.05 -6.30
CA LYS A 11 7.89 -27.04 -5.51
C LYS A 11 7.06 -26.35 -4.41
N PRO A 12 5.84 -26.82 -4.09
CA PRO A 12 4.97 -26.17 -3.11
C PRO A 12 5.65 -25.91 -1.76
N ARG A 13 6.45 -26.88 -1.28
CA ARG A 13 7.24 -26.75 -0.05
C ARG A 13 8.26 -25.60 -0.12
N THR A 14 8.94 -25.43 -1.24
CA THR A 14 9.94 -24.37 -1.44
C THR A 14 9.29 -22.98 -1.53
N ARG A 15 8.08 -22.87 -2.10
CA ARG A 15 7.30 -21.62 -2.10
C ARG A 15 6.89 -21.22 -0.69
N VAL A 16 6.36 -22.15 0.08
CA VAL A 16 5.97 -21.89 1.48
C VAL A 16 7.18 -21.52 2.32
N ALA A 17 8.29 -22.27 2.18
CA ALA A 17 9.53 -21.95 2.89
C ALA A 17 10.08 -20.56 2.53
N GLY A 18 10.15 -20.22 1.24
CA GLY A 18 10.59 -18.88 0.81
C GLY A 18 9.68 -17.76 1.33
N PHE A 19 8.36 -17.98 1.34
CA PHE A 19 7.41 -17.02 1.87
C PHE A 19 7.55 -16.82 3.38
N ILE A 20 7.74 -17.92 4.14
CA ILE A 20 7.99 -17.90 5.59
C ILE A 20 9.32 -17.21 5.91
N VAL A 21 10.38 -17.52 5.18
CA VAL A 21 11.70 -16.90 5.32
C VAL A 21 11.60 -15.39 5.11
N VAL A 22 10.94 -14.93 4.04
CA VAL A 22 10.72 -13.50 3.79
C VAL A 22 9.84 -12.88 4.88
N LEU A 23 8.82 -13.58 5.37
CA LEU A 23 7.93 -13.09 6.42
C LEU A 23 8.58 -13.02 7.80
N ILE A 24 9.57 -13.86 8.11
CA ILE A 24 10.22 -13.90 9.43
C ILE A 24 11.52 -13.07 9.44
N LEU A 25 12.33 -13.11 8.38
CA LEU A 25 13.56 -12.33 8.34
C LEU A 25 13.31 -10.83 8.20
N ASN A 26 12.27 -10.43 7.45
CA ASN A 26 11.95 -9.02 7.27
C ASN A 26 11.63 -8.31 8.61
N PRO A 27 10.72 -8.81 9.47
CA PRO A 27 10.44 -8.15 10.75
C PRO A 27 11.62 -8.21 11.74
N LEU A 28 12.38 -9.31 11.78
CA LEU A 28 13.53 -9.42 12.68
C LEU A 28 14.63 -8.42 12.28
N TYR A 29 14.90 -8.32 10.98
CA TYR A 29 15.82 -7.33 10.41
C TYR A 29 15.32 -5.90 10.68
N VAL A 30 14.03 -5.65 10.46
CA VAL A 30 13.39 -4.36 10.75
C VAL A 30 13.53 -4.01 12.23
N THR A 31 13.27 -4.93 13.17
CA THR A 31 13.36 -4.66 14.62
C THR A 31 14.79 -4.33 15.08
N ILE A 32 15.78 -5.06 14.58
CA ILE A 32 17.20 -4.79 14.88
C ILE A 32 17.65 -3.46 14.27
N CYS A 33 17.23 -3.17 13.04
CA CYS A 33 17.46 -1.86 12.43
C CYS A 33 16.76 -0.75 13.24
N LEU A 34 15.55 -0.97 13.76
CA LEU A 34 14.79 0.00 14.57
C LEU A 34 15.55 0.41 15.81
N ASP A 35 16.10 -0.54 16.56
CA ASP A 35 16.89 -0.23 17.76
C ASP A 35 18.13 0.64 17.47
N ILE A 36 18.86 0.33 16.38
CA ILE A 36 20.06 1.08 15.99
C ILE A 36 19.71 2.49 15.49
N SER A 37 18.54 2.63 14.86
CA SER A 37 18.19 3.83 14.12
C SER A 37 17.34 4.83 14.91
N PHE A 38 16.57 4.34 15.89
CA PHE A 38 15.87 5.18 16.87
C PHE A 38 16.80 5.88 17.85
N ARG A 39 18.10 5.60 17.81
CA ARG A 39 19.07 6.54 18.37
C ARG A 39 18.97 7.83 17.55
N PRO A 40 18.50 8.96 18.10
CA PRO A 40 18.47 10.21 17.35
C PRO A 40 19.89 10.57 16.87
N ALA A 41 19.99 11.25 15.73
CA ALA A 41 21.24 11.83 15.25
C ALA A 41 21.59 13.01 16.17
N GLY A 42 22.23 12.67 17.28
CA GLY A 42 22.37 13.50 18.46
C GLY A 42 21.21 13.32 19.41
N THR A 43 21.48 12.73 20.56
CA THR A 43 20.56 12.77 21.71
C THR A 43 20.25 14.23 22.04
N VAL A 44 19.12 14.54 22.65
CA VAL A 44 18.85 15.88 23.20
C VAL A 44 20.05 16.41 24.03
N HIS A 45 20.79 15.51 24.68
CA HIS A 45 22.06 15.81 25.35
C HIS A 45 23.21 16.32 24.45
N GLU A 46 23.22 16.06 23.15
CA GLU A 46 24.16 16.67 22.21
C GLU A 46 23.75 18.11 21.88
N TYR A 47 22.46 18.36 21.66
CA TYR A 47 21.95 19.73 21.46
C TYR A 47 22.09 20.58 22.73
N GLN A 48 22.02 19.96 23.91
CA GLN A 48 22.30 20.60 25.20
C GLN A 48 23.70 21.23 25.25
N LYS A 49 24.68 20.69 24.51
CA LYS A 49 26.03 21.28 24.43
C LYS A 49 26.08 22.57 23.61
N SER A 50 25.10 22.78 22.72
CA SER A 50 24.99 23.95 21.85
C SER A 50 24.02 25.01 22.40
N LEU A 51 23.24 24.68 23.43
CA LEU A 51 22.32 25.59 24.09
C LEU A 51 23.04 26.35 25.23
N SER A 52 22.62 27.60 25.50
CA SER A 52 23.15 28.34 26.65
C SER A 52 22.73 27.70 27.97
N SER A 53 23.52 27.88 29.02
CA SER A 53 23.21 27.37 30.37
C SER A 53 21.95 27.97 31.01
N GLU A 54 21.33 28.96 30.37
CA GLU A 54 20.12 29.64 30.83
C GLU A 54 18.84 28.84 30.55
N TRP A 55 18.90 27.84 29.67
CA TRP A 55 17.76 26.99 29.39
C TRP A 55 17.46 26.06 30.57
N SER A 56 16.22 26.07 31.07
CA SER A 56 15.80 25.16 32.12
C SER A 56 15.71 23.73 31.60
N GLN A 57 16.09 22.75 32.45
CA GLN A 57 16.02 21.33 32.08
C GLN A 57 14.58 20.89 31.75
N ASP A 58 13.57 21.45 32.42
CA ASP A 58 12.16 21.16 32.13
C ASP A 58 11.77 21.53 30.68
N LEU A 59 12.30 22.63 30.12
CA LEU A 59 12.03 23.01 28.73
C LEU A 59 12.73 22.08 27.74
N ILE A 60 13.92 21.59 28.08
CA ILE A 60 14.70 20.66 27.26
C ILE A 60 14.01 19.28 27.25
N ASP A 61 13.58 18.79 28.42
CA ASP A 61 12.85 17.52 28.54
C ASP A 61 11.50 17.57 27.81
N ARG A 62 10.84 18.74 27.78
CA ARG A 62 9.57 18.94 27.04
C ARG A 62 9.75 19.18 25.55
N ALA A 63 10.95 19.61 25.11
CA ALA A 63 11.30 19.74 23.71
C ALA A 63 11.51 18.37 23.05
N ASP A 64 11.81 17.33 23.84
CA ASP A 64 11.83 15.94 23.36
C ASP A 64 10.40 15.41 23.22
N CYS A 65 9.74 15.76 22.11
CA CYS A 65 8.40 15.29 21.78
C CYS A 65 8.36 13.79 21.44
N VAL A 66 9.51 13.11 21.42
CA VAL A 66 9.69 11.77 20.86
C VAL A 66 10.04 10.79 21.97
N ASP A 67 9.00 10.22 22.59
CA ASP A 67 9.19 9.13 23.56
C ASP A 67 9.69 7.86 22.84
N SER A 68 11.01 7.66 22.89
CA SER A 68 11.71 6.57 22.21
C SER A 68 11.19 5.19 22.64
N HIS A 69 10.77 5.03 23.90
CA HIS A 69 10.22 3.76 24.38
C HIS A 69 8.87 3.45 23.75
N ARG A 70 7.98 4.45 23.64
CA ARG A 70 6.68 4.27 22.98
C ARG A 70 6.85 3.93 21.51
N ILE A 71 7.78 4.59 20.82
CA ILE A 71 7.97 4.34 19.39
C ILE A 71 8.64 2.99 19.17
N LEU A 72 9.62 2.61 20.00
CA LEU A 72 10.21 1.28 19.93
C LEU A 72 9.18 0.18 20.21
N ALA A 73 8.30 0.36 21.20
CA ALA A 73 7.20 -0.57 21.48
C ALA A 73 6.20 -0.64 20.32
N PHE A 74 5.84 0.49 19.73
CA PHE A 74 4.99 0.54 18.54
C PHE A 74 5.63 -0.18 17.35
N ALA A 75 6.91 0.06 17.11
CA ALA A 75 7.62 -0.49 15.97
C ALA A 75 7.89 -1.98 16.15
N GLY A 76 8.26 -2.42 17.36
CA GLY A 76 8.41 -3.83 17.71
C GLY A 76 7.08 -4.60 17.63
N SER A 77 6.00 -4.04 18.18
CA SER A 77 4.66 -4.65 18.05
C SER A 77 4.21 -4.73 16.59
N SER A 78 4.42 -3.67 15.80
CA SER A 78 4.11 -3.67 14.37
C SER A 78 4.94 -4.69 13.59
N ALA A 79 6.23 -4.82 13.90
CA ALA A 79 7.12 -5.79 13.28
C ALA A 79 6.66 -7.23 13.56
N VAL A 80 6.05 -7.53 14.72
CA VAL A 80 5.54 -8.89 15.01
C VAL A 80 4.13 -9.11 14.45
N LEU A 81 3.22 -8.15 14.66
CA LEU A 81 1.81 -8.27 14.29
C LEU A 81 1.61 -8.35 12.78
N LEU A 82 2.32 -7.51 12.00
CA LEU A 82 2.12 -7.43 10.56
C LEU A 82 2.43 -8.75 9.84
N PRO A 83 3.60 -9.40 10.03
CA PRO A 83 3.85 -10.74 9.52
C PRO A 83 2.86 -11.79 10.03
N GLY A 84 2.47 -11.72 11.31
CA GLY A 84 1.49 -12.64 11.89
C GLY A 84 0.15 -12.60 11.16
N VAL A 85 -0.35 -11.39 10.89
CA VAL A 85 -1.58 -11.18 10.11
C VAL A 85 -1.42 -11.70 8.67
N LEU A 86 -0.29 -11.44 8.03
CA LEU A 86 -0.02 -11.93 6.66
C LEU A 86 0.02 -13.46 6.59
N LEU A 87 0.70 -14.11 7.54
CA LEU A 87 0.73 -15.57 7.65
C LEU A 87 -0.66 -16.14 7.86
N PHE A 88 -1.47 -15.51 8.72
CA PHE A 88 -2.84 -15.94 9.00
C PHE A 88 -3.73 -15.85 7.76
N ILE A 89 -3.69 -14.72 7.03
CA ILE A 89 -4.44 -14.54 5.77
C ILE A 89 -4.01 -15.58 4.73
N PHE A 90 -2.71 -15.82 4.60
CA PHE A 90 -2.18 -16.83 3.68
C PHE A 90 -2.66 -18.24 4.06
N ALA A 91 -2.62 -18.59 5.35
CA ALA A 91 -3.08 -19.87 5.85
C ALA A 91 -4.58 -20.09 5.58
N ILE A 92 -5.42 -19.09 5.86
CA ILE A 92 -6.86 -19.15 5.54
C ILE A 92 -7.08 -19.31 4.03
N SER A 93 -6.36 -18.55 3.22
CA SER A 93 -6.48 -18.61 1.77
C SER A 93 -6.09 -19.99 1.23
N ALA A 94 -4.97 -20.53 1.71
CA ALA A 94 -4.48 -21.86 1.36
C ALA A 94 -5.46 -22.96 1.82
N HIS A 95 -5.97 -22.86 3.05
CA HIS A 95 -6.95 -23.80 3.59
C HIS A 95 -8.25 -23.78 2.78
N THR A 96 -8.77 -22.60 2.46
CA THR A 96 -10.00 -22.43 1.65
C THR A 96 -9.82 -23.04 0.26
N LEU A 97 -8.67 -22.78 -0.39
CA LEU A 97 -8.35 -23.38 -1.69
C LEU A 97 -8.21 -24.90 -1.60
N ALA A 98 -7.60 -25.43 -0.55
CA ALA A 98 -7.47 -26.86 -0.33
C ALA A 98 -8.83 -27.54 -0.11
N GLN A 99 -9.73 -26.91 0.65
CA GLN A 99 -11.10 -27.40 0.82
C GLN A 99 -11.89 -27.40 -0.49
N LEU A 100 -11.78 -26.32 -1.27
CA LEU A 100 -12.43 -26.23 -2.60
C LEU A 100 -11.94 -27.32 -3.56
N GLN A 101 -10.69 -27.78 -3.44
CA GLN A 101 -10.15 -28.86 -4.27
C GLN A 101 -10.70 -30.25 -3.87
N LYS A 102 -11.01 -30.47 -2.59
CA LYS A 102 -11.50 -31.77 -2.11
C LYS A 102 -13.00 -32.00 -2.37
N SER A 103 -13.78 -30.93 -2.52
CA SER A 103 -15.21 -31.04 -2.84
C SER A 103 -15.42 -31.38 -4.31
N SER A 104 -15.52 -32.68 -4.62
CA SER A 104 -15.85 -33.19 -5.97
C SER A 104 -17.34 -33.13 -6.29
N ALA A 105 -18.20 -32.91 -5.30
CA ALA A 105 -19.66 -32.86 -5.46
C ALA A 105 -20.20 -31.48 -5.89
N ILE A 106 -19.33 -30.47 -6.06
CA ILE A 106 -19.74 -29.13 -6.45
C ILE A 106 -19.92 -29.02 -7.97
N SER A 107 -21.09 -28.52 -8.39
CA SER A 107 -21.40 -28.16 -9.78
C SER A 107 -20.33 -27.23 -10.37
N ASP A 108 -19.97 -27.43 -11.63
CA ASP A 108 -18.95 -26.61 -12.32
C ASP A 108 -19.27 -25.11 -12.29
N LYS A 109 -20.55 -24.73 -12.34
CA LYS A 109 -20.98 -23.32 -12.21
C LYS A 109 -20.60 -22.72 -10.86
N MET A 110 -20.77 -23.49 -9.78
CA MET A 110 -20.43 -23.04 -8.43
C MET A 110 -18.91 -23.01 -8.22
N ARG A 111 -18.17 -23.93 -8.85
CA ARG A 111 -16.70 -23.90 -8.87
C ARG A 111 -16.15 -22.63 -9.55
N GLU A 112 -16.73 -22.23 -10.68
CA GLU A 112 -16.35 -20.99 -11.37
C GLU A 112 -16.67 -19.75 -10.55
N PHE A 113 -17.85 -19.72 -9.91
CA PHE A 113 -18.24 -18.66 -9.00
C PHE A 113 -17.24 -18.50 -7.83
N HIS A 114 -16.90 -19.59 -7.13
CA HIS A 114 -15.92 -19.55 -6.04
C HIS A 114 -14.53 -19.13 -6.50
N ARG A 115 -14.07 -19.58 -7.67
CA ARG A 115 -12.78 -19.12 -8.24
C ARG A 115 -12.77 -17.62 -8.48
N THR A 116 -13.86 -17.07 -8.99
CA THR A 116 -14.00 -15.63 -9.24
C THR A 116 -14.04 -14.86 -7.93
N MET A 117 -14.85 -15.29 -6.97
CA MET A 117 -14.92 -14.68 -5.64
C MET A 117 -13.56 -14.69 -4.92
N THR A 118 -12.82 -15.79 -5.00
CA THR A 118 -11.48 -15.88 -4.38
C THR A 118 -10.50 -14.90 -5.03
N LYS A 119 -10.54 -14.73 -6.36
CA LYS A 119 -9.71 -13.73 -7.05
C LYS A 119 -10.04 -12.31 -6.58
N VAL A 120 -11.33 -12.01 -6.41
CA VAL A 120 -11.80 -10.73 -5.89
C VAL A 120 -11.26 -10.49 -4.48
N LEU A 121 -11.39 -11.46 -3.58
CA LEU A 121 -10.88 -11.36 -2.22
C LEU A 121 -9.36 -11.16 -2.19
N MET A 122 -8.61 -11.87 -3.03
CA MET A 122 -7.16 -11.66 -3.15
C MET A 122 -6.82 -10.24 -3.62
N PHE A 123 -7.58 -9.70 -4.58
CA PHE A 123 -7.37 -8.33 -5.06
C PHE A 123 -7.70 -7.30 -3.98
N GLN A 124 -8.82 -7.47 -3.28
CA GLN A 124 -9.23 -6.60 -2.17
C GLN A 124 -8.22 -6.63 -1.02
N ALA A 125 -7.66 -7.80 -0.71
CA ALA A 125 -6.61 -7.95 0.29
C ALA A 125 -5.28 -7.31 -0.14
N ALA A 126 -4.96 -7.31 -1.44
CA ALA A 126 -3.72 -6.72 -1.95
C ALA A 126 -3.69 -5.19 -1.86
N VAL A 127 -4.85 -4.52 -1.99
CA VAL A 127 -4.93 -3.05 -1.97
C VAL A 127 -4.40 -2.43 -0.68
N PRO A 128 -4.88 -2.78 0.53
CA PRO A 128 -4.32 -2.21 1.76
C PRO A 128 -2.84 -2.58 1.96
N GLN A 129 -2.40 -3.73 1.46
CA GLN A 129 -0.98 -4.10 1.52
C GLN A 129 -0.12 -3.13 0.70
N ILE A 130 -0.57 -2.77 -0.50
CA ILE A 130 0.18 -1.86 -1.38
C ILE A 130 0.09 -0.41 -0.90
N PHE A 131 -1.09 0.05 -0.48
CA PHE A 131 -1.33 1.47 -0.20
C PHE A 131 -1.17 1.88 1.27
N ILE A 132 -1.16 0.93 2.21
CA ILE A 132 -0.91 1.22 3.62
C ILE A 132 0.44 0.62 4.01
N VAL A 133 0.61 -0.70 3.86
CA VAL A 133 1.74 -1.40 4.46
C VAL A 133 3.07 -0.98 3.82
N ILE A 134 3.14 -0.88 2.49
CA ILE A 134 4.36 -0.45 1.81
C ILE A 134 4.75 0.99 2.17
N PRO A 135 3.88 2.02 2.04
CA PRO A 135 4.22 3.39 2.43
C PRO A 135 4.58 3.52 3.91
N LEU A 136 3.88 2.80 4.78
CA LEU A 136 4.19 2.78 6.21
C LEU A 136 5.58 2.20 6.46
N THR A 137 5.92 1.10 5.79
CA THR A 137 7.28 0.53 5.82
C THR A 137 8.30 1.51 5.26
N GLY A 138 7.95 2.30 4.25
CA GLY A 138 8.77 3.39 3.72
C GLY A 138 9.02 4.50 4.74
N CYS A 139 7.99 4.99 5.43
CA CYS A 139 8.12 5.95 6.53
C CYS A 139 9.06 5.44 7.62
N PHE A 140 8.82 4.20 8.06
CA PHE A 140 9.72 3.53 9.02
C PHE A 140 11.12 3.41 8.45
N GLY A 141 11.28 3.00 7.20
CA GLY A 141 12.56 2.87 6.50
C GLY A 141 13.37 4.17 6.44
N THR A 142 12.72 5.32 6.20
CA THR A 142 13.41 6.61 6.23
C THR A 142 13.89 7.01 7.61
N PHE A 143 13.06 6.71 8.61
CA PHE A 143 13.41 6.93 10.00
C PHE A 143 14.59 6.02 10.39
N LEU A 144 14.56 4.77 9.91
CA LEU A 144 15.59 3.76 10.10
C LEU A 144 16.93 4.17 9.49
N LEU A 145 16.95 4.45 8.20
CA LEU A 145 18.20 4.72 7.50
C LEU A 145 18.74 6.12 7.76
N ARG A 146 18.13 6.87 8.70
CA ARG A 146 18.39 8.30 8.97
C ARG A 146 18.40 9.13 7.67
N ILE A 147 17.53 8.76 6.72
CA ILE A 147 17.37 9.48 5.46
C ILE A 147 16.54 10.73 5.76
N ASN A 148 16.89 11.85 5.13
CA ASN A 148 16.10 13.06 5.26
C ASN A 148 14.64 12.81 4.81
N GLY A 149 13.75 12.74 5.80
CA GLY A 149 12.35 12.37 5.61
C GLY A 149 11.45 13.50 5.09
N MET A 150 11.98 14.72 4.91
CA MET A 150 11.16 15.90 4.58
C MET A 150 10.29 15.73 3.34
N LEU A 151 10.75 14.97 2.33
CA LEU A 151 9.97 14.71 1.11
C LEU A 151 9.22 13.37 1.15
N ILE A 152 9.80 12.37 1.82
CA ILE A 152 9.30 10.98 1.75
C ILE A 152 8.09 10.78 2.67
N LEU A 153 8.12 11.33 3.89
CA LEU A 153 6.99 11.25 4.82
C LEU A 153 5.69 11.82 4.24
N PRO A 154 5.65 13.07 3.72
CA PRO A 154 4.40 13.63 3.18
C PRO A 154 3.91 12.85 1.95
N LEU A 155 4.82 12.31 1.13
CA LEU A 155 4.45 11.45 0.01
C LEU A 155 3.78 10.15 0.49
N CYS A 156 4.40 9.46 1.45
CA CYS A 156 3.85 8.24 2.03
C CYS A 156 2.50 8.48 2.72
N LEU A 157 2.37 9.57 3.49
CA LEU A 157 1.10 9.96 4.11
C LEU A 157 0.02 10.27 3.06
N THR A 158 0.38 10.92 1.96
CA THR A 158 -0.53 11.17 0.83
C THR A 158 -1.03 9.85 0.25
N ILE A 159 -0.14 8.88 0.02
CA ILE A 159 -0.53 7.55 -0.49
C ILE A 159 -1.46 6.82 0.50
N ILE A 160 -1.15 6.85 1.80
CA ILE A 160 -1.99 6.25 2.86
C ILE A 160 -3.37 6.92 2.89
N SER A 161 -3.43 8.25 2.76
CA SER A 161 -4.69 9.00 2.74
C SER A 161 -5.57 8.63 1.54
N ALA A 162 -4.95 8.32 0.40
CA ALA A 162 -5.63 7.87 -0.80
C ALA A 162 -6.15 6.42 -0.71
N HIS A 163 -5.71 5.63 0.28
CA HIS A 163 -6.08 4.21 0.36
C HIS A 163 -7.60 4.01 0.44
N SER A 164 -8.32 4.82 1.22
CA SER A 164 -9.77 4.62 1.44
C SER A 164 -10.55 4.78 0.14
N PHE A 165 -10.13 5.74 -0.70
CA PHE A 165 -10.68 5.95 -2.03
C PHE A 165 -10.35 4.77 -2.96
N LEU A 166 -9.10 4.34 -3.00
CA LEU A 166 -8.66 3.23 -3.85
C LEU A 166 -9.24 1.89 -3.42
N HIS A 167 -9.43 1.66 -2.12
CA HIS A 167 -10.09 0.49 -1.59
C HIS A 167 -11.56 0.44 -2.01
N SER A 168 -12.26 1.57 -1.91
CA SER A 168 -13.63 1.69 -2.41
C SER A 168 -13.72 1.42 -3.91
N LEU A 169 -12.78 1.97 -4.70
CA LEU A 169 -12.69 1.71 -6.13
C LEU A 169 -12.41 0.23 -6.43
N ALA A 170 -11.56 -0.42 -5.64
CA ALA A 170 -11.27 -1.84 -5.76
C ALA A 170 -12.50 -2.70 -5.46
N LEU A 171 -13.23 -2.43 -4.37
CA LEU A 171 -14.49 -3.10 -4.03
C LEU A 171 -15.51 -2.97 -5.17
N LEU A 172 -15.65 -1.75 -5.70
CA LEU A 172 -16.55 -1.44 -6.81
C LEU A 172 -16.14 -2.16 -8.12
N SER A 173 -14.84 -2.20 -8.44
CA SER A 173 -14.33 -2.86 -9.64
C SER A 173 -14.44 -4.38 -9.59
N THR A 174 -14.37 -4.95 -8.39
CA THR A 174 -14.36 -6.40 -8.17
C THR A 174 -15.75 -7.00 -8.04
N THR A 175 -16.75 -6.20 -7.67
CA THR A 175 -18.13 -6.67 -7.56
C THR A 175 -18.79 -6.69 -8.95
N PRO A 176 -19.19 -7.87 -9.46
CA PRO A 176 -19.66 -8.01 -10.85
C PRO A 176 -20.90 -7.16 -11.17
N ILE A 177 -21.78 -6.96 -10.17
CA ILE A 177 -22.98 -6.12 -10.28
C ILE A 177 -22.61 -4.67 -10.63
N TYR A 178 -21.57 -4.12 -9.99
CA TYR A 178 -21.17 -2.73 -10.17
C TYR A 178 -20.28 -2.50 -11.40
N ARG A 179 -19.58 -3.54 -11.87
CA ARG A 179 -18.67 -3.44 -13.02
C ARG A 179 -19.38 -2.95 -14.28
N HIS A 180 -20.59 -3.45 -14.55
CA HIS A 180 -21.37 -3.01 -15.71
C HIS A 180 -21.82 -1.55 -15.61
N THR A 181 -22.23 -1.13 -14.41
CA THR A 181 -22.64 0.25 -14.14
C THR A 181 -21.46 1.21 -14.29
N ILE A 182 -20.29 0.84 -13.77
CA ILE A 182 -19.06 1.64 -13.85
C ILE A 182 -18.57 1.76 -15.28
N MET A 183 -18.53 0.65 -16.03
CA MET A 183 -18.14 0.70 -17.46
C MET A 183 -19.08 1.60 -18.27
N ARG A 184 -20.38 1.57 -17.99
CA ARG A 184 -21.34 2.49 -18.61
C ARG A 184 -21.09 3.95 -18.21
N PHE A 185 -20.78 4.21 -16.93
CA PHE A 185 -20.53 5.56 -16.44
C PHE A 185 -19.23 6.13 -17.01
N PHE A 186 -18.13 5.37 -16.95
CA PHE A 186 -16.85 5.75 -17.55
C PHE A 186 -16.93 5.93 -19.06
N GLY A 187 -17.64 5.04 -19.76
CA GLY A 187 -17.87 5.18 -21.20
C GLY A 187 -18.57 6.51 -21.54
N ARG A 188 -19.57 6.91 -20.76
CA ARG A 188 -20.26 8.20 -20.91
C ARG A 188 -19.38 9.39 -20.56
N CYS A 189 -18.59 9.31 -19.49
CA CYS A 189 -17.69 10.39 -19.06
C CYS A 189 -16.56 10.63 -20.07
N ILE A 190 -15.92 9.56 -20.57
CA ILE A 190 -14.86 9.65 -21.58
C ILE A 190 -15.44 10.25 -22.86
N LEU A 191 -16.59 9.75 -23.33
CA LEU A 191 -17.24 10.29 -24.54
C LEU A 191 -17.55 11.79 -24.38
N LYS A 192 -18.03 12.21 -23.20
CA LYS A 192 -18.31 13.62 -22.91
C LYS A 192 -17.04 14.48 -22.89
N MET A 193 -15.93 14.00 -22.29
CA MET A 193 -14.65 14.72 -22.32
C MET A 193 -14.10 14.86 -23.73
N VAL A 194 -14.16 13.80 -24.54
CA VAL A 194 -13.71 13.82 -25.94
C VAL A 194 -14.53 14.81 -26.76
N CYS A 195 -15.87 14.75 -26.70
CA CYS A 195 -16.74 15.70 -27.43
C CYS A 195 -16.54 17.17 -26.98
N THR A 196 -16.30 17.40 -25.69
CA THR A 196 -16.08 18.76 -25.17
C THR A 196 -14.74 19.32 -25.65
N SER A 197 -13.71 18.47 -25.73
CA SER A 197 -12.38 18.84 -26.23
C SER A 197 -12.43 19.23 -27.71
N GLU A 198 -13.13 18.46 -28.55
CA GLU A 198 -13.29 18.78 -29.99
C GLU A 198 -14.08 20.06 -30.23
N ALA A 199 -15.20 20.25 -29.53
CA ALA A 199 -15.99 21.48 -29.64
C ALA A 199 -15.16 22.73 -29.27
N SER A 200 -14.37 22.63 -28.20
CA SER A 200 -13.48 23.72 -27.75
C SER A 200 -12.39 24.04 -28.79
N PHE A 201 -11.87 23.03 -29.49
CA PHE A 201 -10.88 23.20 -30.55
C PHE A 201 -11.48 23.85 -31.81
N LEU A 202 -12.67 23.43 -32.21
CA LEU A 202 -13.38 24.02 -33.37
C LEU A 202 -13.72 25.49 -33.16
N ILE A 203 -14.20 25.86 -31.96
CA ILE A 203 -14.48 27.25 -31.60
C ILE A 203 -13.20 28.08 -31.70
N ARG A 204 -12.10 27.60 -31.11
CA ARG A 204 -10.80 28.30 -31.17
C ARG A 204 -10.31 28.52 -32.60
N ASN A 205 -10.44 27.52 -33.49
CA ASN A 205 -10.02 27.67 -34.88
C ASN A 205 -10.93 28.64 -35.67
N SER A 206 -12.22 28.67 -35.38
CA SER A 206 -13.14 29.63 -36.02
C SER A 206 -12.81 31.09 -35.67
N GLU A 207 -12.41 31.36 -34.42
CA GLU A 207 -11.96 32.69 -33.98
C GLU A 207 -10.63 33.10 -34.63
N ILE A 208 -9.71 32.16 -34.84
CA ILE A 208 -8.45 32.45 -35.54
C ILE A 208 -8.73 32.77 -37.00
N SER A 209 -9.60 31.99 -37.67
CA SER A 209 -9.97 32.22 -39.06
C SER A 209 -10.65 33.57 -39.27
N SER A 210 -11.54 33.98 -38.35
CA SER A 210 -12.21 35.29 -38.45
C SER A 210 -11.24 36.45 -38.25
N ARG A 211 -10.24 36.31 -37.37
CA ARG A 211 -9.18 37.32 -37.18
C ARG A 211 -8.23 37.42 -38.37
N VAL A 212 -7.95 36.32 -39.05
CA VAL A 212 -7.12 36.33 -40.28
C VAL A 212 -7.87 37.01 -41.42
N SER A 213 -9.17 36.77 -41.57
CA SER A 213 -9.97 37.38 -42.66
C SER A 213 -10.19 38.89 -42.52
N GLN A 214 -9.95 39.48 -41.34
CA GLN A 214 -10.09 40.92 -41.10
C GLN A 214 -8.78 41.71 -41.30
N ARG A 215 -7.66 41.03 -41.54
CA ARG A 215 -6.37 41.65 -41.89
C ARG A 215 -6.17 41.60 -43.40
#